data_AF-A0A0S2SPN1-F1
#
_entry.id   AF-A0A0S2SPN1-F1
#
_cell.length_a   1.000
_cell.length_b   1.000
_cell.length_c   1.000
_cell.angle_alpha   90.00
_cell.angle_beta   90.00
_cell.angle_gamma   90.00
#
_symmetry.space_group_name_H-M   'P 1'
#
loop_
_entity.id
_entity.type
_entity.pdbx_description
1 polymer ?
#
loop_
_entity_poly.entity_id
_entity_poly.type
_entity_poly.pdbx_seq_one_letter_code
_entity_poly.pdbx_strand_id
1 'polypeptide(L)' 'MESLLSPLEARVIGCLIEKEISTPDHYPLSLNALVTACNQKSNREPVLSL' A
#
# COMPACT_ATOMS: atom_id res chain seq x y z
N MET A 1 5.63 3.44 21.84
CA MET A 1 6.06 2.57 20.72
C MET A 1 6.46 3.51 19.60
N GLU A 2 7.77 3.80 19.49
CA GLU A 2 8.26 4.54 18.32
C GLU A 2 8.40 3.54 17.16
N SER A 3 7.51 3.63 16.18
CA SER A 3 7.66 2.88 14.93
C SER A 3 8.34 3.77 13.90
N LEU A 4 9.67 3.64 13.76
CA LEU A 4 10.40 4.28 12.69
C LEU A 4 10.28 3.42 11.43
N LEU A 5 9.16 3.53 10.73
CA LEU A 5 8.96 2.83 9.45
C LEU A 5 9.82 3.48 8.38
N SER A 6 10.51 2.67 7.58
CA SER A 6 11.09 3.17 6.33
C SER A 6 9.96 3.66 5.40
N PRO A 7 10.26 4.57 4.46
CA PRO A 7 9.25 5.05 3.51
C PRO A 7 8.56 3.94 2.72
N LEU A 8 9.26 2.83 2.43
CA LEU A 8 8.70 1.67 1.73
C LEU A 8 7.78 0.84 2.62
N GLU A 9 8.15 0.62 3.89
CA GLU A 9 7.27 -0.10 4.83
C GLU A 9 6.00 0.70 5.12
N ALA A 10 6.12 2.01 5.30
CA ALA A 10 4.97 2.90 5.45
C ALA A 10 4.05 2.85 4.22
N ARG A 11 4.62 2.76 3.01
CA ARG A 11 3.85 2.59 1.77
C ARG A 11 3.06 1.28 1.77
N VAL A 12 3.70 0.17 2.11
CA VAL A 12 3.07 -1.16 2.14
C VAL A 12 1.91 -1.18 3.12
N ILE A 13 2.12 -0.71 4.34
CA ILE A 13 1.08 -0.65 5.38
C ILE A 13 -0.06 0.29 4.95
N GLY A 14 0.27 1.46 4.41
CA GLY A 14 -0.73 2.40 3.90
C GLY A 14 -1.59 1.80 2.78
N CYS A 15 -1.01 1.00 1.88
CA CYS A 15 -1.77 0.31 0.84
C CYS A 15 -2.73 -0.73 1.42
N LEU A 16 -2.32 -1.49 2.44
CA LEU A 16 -3.19 -2.47 3.10
C LEU A 16 -4.38 -1.77 3.77
N ILE A 17 -4.12 -0.71 4.55
CA ILE A 17 -5.16 0.07 5.23
C ILE A 17 -6.13 0.70 4.22
N GLU A 18 -5.62 1.31 3.15
CA GLU A 18 -6.44 1.91 2.11
C GLU A 18 -7.37 0.87 1.45
N LYS A 19 -6.84 -0.31 1.09
CA LYS A 19 -7.59 -1.31 0.33
C LYS A 19 -8.54 -2.14 1.18
N GLU A 20 -8.27 -2.29 2.48
CA GLU A 20 -9.24 -2.86 3.42
C GLU A 20 -10.54 -2.03 3.45
N ILE A 21 -10.43 -0.69 3.43
CA ILE A 21 -11.59 0.20 3.53
C ILE A 21 -12.21 0.49 2.16
N SER A 22 -11.39 0.82 1.15
CA SER A 22 -11.88 1.26 -0.15
C SER A 22 -12.28 0.13 -1.09
N THR A 23 -11.71 -1.06 -0.92
CA THR A 23 -11.95 -2.24 -1.78
C THR A 23 -12.05 -3.54 -0.94
N PRO A 24 -12.98 -3.63 0.01
CA PRO A 24 -13.05 -4.73 0.97
C PRO A 24 -13.23 -6.11 0.29
N ASP A 25 -13.94 -6.16 -0.84
CA ASP A 25 -14.16 -7.40 -1.60
C ASP A 25 -12.87 -8.01 -2.17
N HIS A 26 -11.81 -7.21 -2.31
CA HIS A 26 -10.51 -7.64 -2.82
C HIS A 26 -9.49 -7.86 -1.69
N TYR A 27 -9.88 -7.67 -0.44
CA TYR A 27 -9.04 -7.87 0.72
C TYR A 27 -9.29 -9.27 1.33
N PRO A 28 -8.25 -10.02 1.76
CA PRO A 28 -6.83 -9.65 1.79
C PRO A 28 -6.17 -9.65 0.40
N LEU A 29 -5.22 -8.73 0.22
CA LEU A 29 -4.47 -8.61 -1.04
C LEU A 29 -3.48 -9.76 -1.22
N SER A 30 -3.38 -10.27 -2.45
CA SER A 30 -2.21 -11.06 -2.87
C SER A 30 -0.96 -10.18 -2.98
N LEU A 31 0.22 -10.79 -3.02
CA LEU A 31 1.49 -10.05 -3.17
C LEU A 31 1.48 -9.16 -4.43
N ASN A 32 1.01 -9.67 -5.56
CA ASN A 32 0.96 -8.91 -6.81
C ASN A 32 -0.04 -7.74 -6.75
N ALA A 33 -1.18 -7.93 -6.09
CA ALA A 33 -2.16 -6.86 -5.88
C ALA A 33 -1.60 -5.77 -4.97
N LEU A 34 -0.84 -6.15 -3.93
CA LEU A 34 -0.15 -5.21 -3.04
C LEU A 34 0.94 -4.42 -3.77
N VAL A 35 1.78 -5.07 -4.60
CA VAL A 35 2.78 -4.38 -5.44
C VAL A 35 2.10 -3.38 -6.38
N THR A 36 0.99 -3.79 -6.99
CA THR A 36 0.19 -2.91 -7.86
C THR A 36 -0.35 -1.71 -7.09
N ALA A 37 -0.84 -1.91 -5.86
CA ALA A 37 -1.30 -0.83 -4.99
C ALA A 37 -0.17 0.11 -4.56
N CYS A 38 1.04 -0.40 -4.29
CA CYS A 38 2.21 0.42 -3.96
C CYS A 38 2.65 1.32 -5.13
N ASN A 39 2.52 0.81 -6.36
CA ASN A 39 2.90 1.45 -7.62
C ASN A 39 1.75 2.24 -8.28
N GLN A 40 0.62 2.44 -7.59
CA GLN A 40 -0.53 3.17 -8.12
C GLN A 40 -0.16 4.60 -8.52
N LYS A 41 -0.59 5.06 -9.71
CA LYS A 41 -0.27 6.41 -10.21
C LYS A 41 -1.05 7.52 -9.50
N SER A 42 -2.22 7.20 -8.96
CA SER A 42 -3.05 8.11 -8.16
C SER A 42 -2.89 7.81 -6.68
N ASN A 43 -3.07 8.84 -5.83
CA ASN A 43 -3.01 8.74 -4.37
C ASN A 43 -1.69 8.17 -3.83
N ARG A 44 -0.58 8.40 -4.54
CA ARG A 44 0.77 8.04 -4.12
C ARG A 44 1.72 9.20 -4.35
N GLU A 45 2.46 9.55 -3.31
CA GLU A 45 3.54 10.53 -3.39
C GLU A 45 4.74 10.03 -2.56
N PRO A 46 5.93 9.83 -3.18
CA PRO A 46 6.16 9.78 -4.62
C PRO A 46 5.47 8.56 -5.26
N VAL A 47 5.22 8.64 -6.57
CA VAL A 47 4.88 7.46 -7.38
C VAL A 47 6.11 6.57 -7.49
N LEU A 48 5.95 5.27 -7.22
CA LEU A 48 7.03 4.28 -7.21
C LEU A 48 6.87 3.27 -8.36
N SER A 49 7.94 2.52 -8.61
CA SER A 49 7.97 1.36 -9.50
C SER A 49 8.82 0.26 -8.84
N LEU A 50 8.24 -0.36 -7.81
CA LEU A 50 8.80 -1.48 -7.06
C LEU A 50 8.69 -2.80 -7.82
#